data_AF-A0A7W0IST0-F1
#
_entry.id   AF-A0A7W0IST0-F1
#
_cell.length_a   1.000
_cell.length_b   1.000
_cell.length_c   1.000
_cell.angle_alpha   90.00
_cell.angle_beta   90.00
_cell.angle_gamma   90.00
#
_symmetry.space_group_name_H-M   'P 1'
#
loop_
_entity.id
_entity.type
_entity.pdbx_description
1 polymer ?
#
loop_
_entity_poly.entity_id
_entity_poly.type
_entity_poly.pdbx_seq_one_letter_code
_entity_poly.pdbx_strand_id
1 'polypeptide(L)'
;MKDGYIIDFISGEEVKATPEEVEAVQVYSKLLVEDYDYPKSHITTHPQHRVKVRPSDTKKEYPVDIAVFQNDKKNEDDIFIIVECKKKNRKDGKTQLQDYLRFSKSQLGVWFNGEERLFLKKIEKDGKVLFEEIPNIPRYGQRIEDVGKFKRLDLKPATNLKNVFKAMRNYLAGNVVGATRDEVFAQQLINLIFCKIYDEKFTKPDEMVTFRAGIEEGPKEVKSRILELFNKVKKNYNDVIDSSDEINLDEYSLTYIVGELQQYSI
;
A
#
# COMPACT_ATOMS: atom_id res chain seq x y z
N MET A 1 -12.18 -1.37 30.29
CA MET A 1 -12.63 -0.71 29.05
C MET A 1 -13.80 0.17 29.34
N LYS A 2 -13.60 1.49 29.23
CA LYS A 2 -14.68 2.47 29.28
C LYS A 2 -15.62 2.28 28.09
N ASP A 3 -16.90 2.64 28.26
CA ASP A 3 -17.87 2.58 27.17
C ASP A 3 -17.45 3.52 26.02
N GLY A 4 -17.48 3.02 24.77
CA GLY A 4 -16.99 3.73 23.59
C GLY A 4 -15.45 3.85 23.46
N TYR A 5 -14.68 3.01 24.17
CA TYR A 5 -13.21 2.93 24.03
C TYR A 5 -12.79 1.55 23.54
N ILE A 6 -11.61 1.47 22.91
CA ILE A 6 -10.94 0.25 22.50
C ILE A 6 -9.50 0.24 23.01
N ILE A 7 -8.85 -0.93 22.98
CA ILE A 7 -7.41 -1.05 23.23
C ILE A 7 -6.68 -0.81 21.91
N ASP A 8 -5.82 0.21 21.87
CA ASP A 8 -4.95 0.47 20.74
C ASP A 8 -3.96 -0.69 20.55
N PHE A 9 -3.86 -1.18 19.31
CA PHE A 9 -3.12 -2.39 18.99
C PHE A 9 -1.59 -2.25 19.21
N ILE A 10 -1.04 -1.05 19.09
CA ILE A 10 0.42 -0.82 19.16
C ILE A 10 0.87 -0.51 20.59
N SER A 11 0.26 0.49 21.24
CA SER A 11 0.59 0.98 22.58
C SER A 11 -0.04 0.16 23.70
N GLY A 12 -1.18 -0.49 23.47
CA GLY A 12 -1.97 -1.15 24.50
C GLY A 12 -2.81 -0.21 25.37
N GLU A 13 -2.86 1.09 25.05
CA GLU A 13 -3.64 2.09 25.79
C GLU A 13 -5.14 2.03 25.46
N GLU A 14 -6.00 2.42 26.41
CA GLU A 14 -7.43 2.64 26.15
C GLU A 14 -7.65 3.97 25.42
N VAL A 15 -8.11 3.91 24.16
CA VAL A 15 -8.36 5.07 23.30
C VAL A 15 -9.82 5.14 22.87
N LYS A 16 -10.33 6.35 22.60
CA LYS A 16 -11.72 6.55 22.20
C LYS A 16 -11.96 5.90 20.83
N ALA A 17 -13.01 5.08 20.73
CA ALA A 17 -13.39 4.36 19.52
C ALA A 17 -14.08 5.30 18.51
N THR A 18 -13.34 6.29 18.00
CA THR A 18 -13.83 7.11 16.89
C THR A 18 -13.86 6.30 15.60
N PRO A 19 -14.69 6.66 14.61
CA PRO A 19 -14.69 5.94 13.34
C PRO A 19 -13.31 5.93 12.65
N GLU A 20 -12.57 7.03 12.70
CA GLU A 20 -11.21 7.11 12.13
C GLU A 20 -10.24 6.17 12.86
N GLU A 21 -10.35 6.09 14.18
CA GLU A 21 -9.55 5.16 14.99
C GLU A 21 -9.85 3.71 14.60
N VAL A 22 -11.12 3.33 14.60
CA VAL A 22 -11.56 1.94 14.38
C VAL A 22 -11.36 1.50 12.93
N GLU A 23 -11.71 2.34 11.96
CA GLU A 23 -11.78 1.96 10.53
C GLU A 23 -10.46 2.20 9.79
N ALA A 24 -9.60 3.10 10.28
CA ALA A 24 -8.35 3.44 9.61
C ALA A 24 -7.11 3.19 10.47
N VAL A 25 -6.95 3.88 11.61
CA VAL A 25 -5.71 3.83 12.42
C VAL A 25 -5.43 2.40 12.90
N GLN A 26 -6.39 1.75 13.54
CA GLN A 26 -6.22 0.39 14.07
C GLN A 26 -6.06 -0.65 12.95
N VAL A 27 -6.78 -0.48 11.84
CA VAL A 27 -6.69 -1.38 10.68
C VAL A 27 -5.30 -1.30 10.07
N TYR A 28 -4.79 -0.10 9.82
CA TYR A 28 -3.49 0.07 9.19
C TYR A 28 -2.33 -0.29 10.12
N SER A 29 -2.47 -0.04 11.42
CA SER A 29 -1.52 -0.48 12.44
C SER A 29 -1.36 -2.00 12.48
N LYS A 30 -2.46 -2.75 12.31
CA LYS A 30 -2.41 -4.21 12.17
C LYS A 30 -1.73 -4.63 10.88
N LEU A 31 -2.08 -4.01 9.75
CA LEU A 31 -1.41 -4.30 8.46
C LEU A 31 0.11 -4.11 8.55
N LEU A 32 0.58 -3.02 9.17
CA LEU A 32 2.02 -2.76 9.35
C LEU A 32 2.73 -3.91 10.09
N VAL A 33 2.10 -4.48 11.11
CA VAL A 33 2.69 -5.56 11.92
C VAL A 33 2.51 -6.93 11.25
N GLU A 34 1.32 -7.23 10.74
CA GLU A 34 0.93 -8.57 10.30
C GLU A 34 1.32 -8.86 8.84
N ASP A 35 1.26 -7.85 7.96
CA ASP A 35 1.54 -8.01 6.53
C ASP A 35 2.91 -7.46 6.11
N TYR A 36 3.36 -6.39 6.78
CA TYR A 36 4.64 -5.73 6.51
C TYR A 36 5.73 -6.04 7.53
N ASP A 37 5.43 -6.86 8.54
CA ASP A 37 6.37 -7.36 9.56
C ASP A 37 7.05 -6.28 10.42
N TYR A 38 6.53 -5.05 10.47
CA TYR A 38 7.11 -4.01 11.32
C TYR A 38 6.88 -4.35 12.81
N PRO A 39 7.93 -4.41 13.64
CA PRO A 39 7.77 -4.64 15.07
C PRO A 39 6.93 -3.52 15.71
N LYS A 40 6.05 -3.86 16.66
CA LYS A 40 5.27 -2.85 17.41
C LYS A 40 6.17 -1.80 18.09
N SER A 41 7.36 -2.21 18.55
CA SER A 41 8.36 -1.32 19.13
C SER A 41 8.89 -0.26 18.16
N HIS A 42 8.69 -0.41 16.85
CA HIS A 42 9.06 0.56 15.82
C HIS A 42 7.90 1.45 15.40
N ILE A 43 6.68 1.25 15.94
CA ILE A 43 5.48 1.96 15.53
C ILE A 43 4.97 2.81 16.70
N THR A 44 4.47 4.00 16.41
CA THR A 44 3.77 4.85 17.38
C THR A 44 2.43 5.29 16.81
N THR A 45 1.35 4.96 17.51
CA THR A 45 -0.02 5.44 17.28
C THR A 45 -0.46 6.36 18.42
N HIS A 46 -0.25 5.92 19.67
CA HIS A 46 -0.61 6.66 20.88
C HIS A 46 0.53 6.67 21.92
N PRO A 47 0.77 7.80 22.61
CA PRO A 47 0.37 9.14 22.17
C PRO A 47 0.95 9.46 20.79
N GLN A 48 0.19 10.17 19.95
CA GLN A 48 0.58 10.47 18.57
C GLN A 48 1.95 11.16 18.51
N HIS A 49 2.81 10.68 17.60
CA HIS A 49 4.05 11.37 17.27
C HIS A 49 3.71 12.74 16.67
N ARG A 50 4.51 13.76 16.98
CA ARG A 50 4.32 15.11 16.45
C ARG A 50 5.49 15.49 15.56
N VAL A 51 5.20 16.03 14.39
CA VAL A 51 6.18 16.60 13.47
C VAL A 51 6.18 18.13 13.57
N LYS A 52 7.24 18.75 13.04
CA LYS A 52 7.37 20.20 12.95
C LYS A 52 6.39 20.75 11.90
N VAL A 53 6.00 22.01 12.05
CA VAL A 53 5.19 22.72 11.04
C VAL A 53 6.11 23.30 9.96
N ARG A 54 7.34 23.69 10.33
CA ARG A 54 8.38 24.18 9.43
C ARG A 54 9.72 23.57 9.81
N PRO A 55 10.66 23.41 8.85
CA PRO A 55 11.98 22.85 9.14
C PRO A 55 12.76 23.61 10.24
N SER A 56 12.53 24.93 10.35
CA SER A 56 13.16 25.82 11.33
C SER A 56 12.54 25.75 12.73
N ASP A 57 11.37 25.12 12.89
CA ASP A 57 10.65 25.16 14.16
C ASP A 57 11.32 24.24 15.19
N THR A 58 11.39 24.72 16.43
CA THR A 58 11.84 23.92 17.59
C THR A 58 10.68 23.16 18.24
N LYS A 59 9.45 23.65 18.06
CA LYS A 59 8.23 23.06 18.64
C LYS A 59 7.55 22.13 17.62
N LYS A 60 7.18 20.94 18.09
CA LYS A 60 6.45 19.92 17.32
C LYS A 60 4.97 20.01 17.68
N GLU A 61 4.16 20.51 16.76
CA GLU A 61 2.74 20.76 17.03
C GLU A 61 1.83 19.84 16.22
N TYR A 62 2.28 19.33 15.08
CA TYR A 62 1.40 18.63 14.16
C TYR A 62 1.41 17.11 14.44
N PRO A 63 0.31 16.52 14.94
CA PRO A 63 0.25 15.08 15.19
C PRO A 63 0.12 14.29 13.89
N VAL A 64 0.82 13.17 13.79
CA VAL A 64 0.61 12.17 12.73
C VAL A 64 -0.10 10.95 13.30
N ASP A 65 -0.98 10.35 12.51
CA ASP A 65 -1.84 9.26 13.00
C ASP A 65 -1.03 7.99 13.29
N ILE A 66 -0.05 7.65 12.44
CA ILE A 66 0.93 6.59 12.71
C ILE A 66 2.32 7.03 12.25
N ALA A 67 3.32 6.84 13.11
CA ALA A 67 4.74 6.99 12.76
C ALA A 67 5.45 5.64 12.87
N VAL A 68 6.20 5.27 11.82
CA VAL A 68 7.04 4.08 11.79
C VAL A 68 8.51 4.51 11.75
N PHE A 69 9.33 3.90 12.60
CA PHE A 69 10.73 4.25 12.80
C PHE A 69 11.66 3.13 12.34
N GLN A 70 12.89 3.50 11.95
CA GLN A 70 13.91 2.53 11.56
C GLN A 70 14.37 1.65 12.75
N ASN A 71 14.24 2.15 13.98
CA ASN A 71 14.62 1.46 15.20
C ASN A 71 13.66 1.75 16.36
N ASP A 72 13.81 0.98 17.45
CA ASP A 72 12.99 1.05 18.66
C ASP A 72 13.27 2.27 19.56
N LYS A 73 14.36 3.01 19.31
CA LYS A 73 14.67 4.26 20.04
C LYS A 73 13.75 5.40 19.61
N LYS A 74 13.15 5.31 18.41
CA LYS A 74 12.15 6.25 17.88
C LYS A 74 12.61 7.71 17.90
N ASN A 75 13.87 7.97 17.55
CA ASN A 75 14.36 9.34 17.42
C ASN A 75 13.68 10.03 16.24
N GLU A 76 13.64 11.37 16.27
CA GLU A 76 13.02 12.16 15.21
C GLU A 76 13.64 11.92 13.83
N ASP A 77 14.96 11.80 13.77
CA ASP A 77 15.68 11.58 12.52
C ASP A 77 15.52 10.14 11.99
N ASP A 78 15.01 9.22 12.82
CA ASP A 78 14.80 7.81 12.49
C ASP A 78 13.37 7.53 11.96
N ILE A 79 12.52 8.55 11.83
CA ILE A 79 11.19 8.38 11.24
C ILE A 79 11.31 7.95 9.78
N PHE A 80 10.68 6.84 9.43
CA PHE A 80 10.84 6.18 8.13
C PHE A 80 9.58 6.29 7.27
N ILE A 81 8.42 6.01 7.87
CA ILE A 81 7.11 6.08 7.23
C ILE A 81 6.18 6.92 8.10
N ILE A 82 5.46 7.86 7.48
CA ILE A 82 4.31 8.55 8.08
C ILE A 82 3.03 8.01 7.47
N VAL A 83 2.06 7.61 8.29
CA VAL A 83 0.72 7.25 7.82
C VAL A 83 -0.26 8.32 8.29
N GLU A 84 -1.01 8.87 7.33
CA GLU A 84 -2.14 9.74 7.56
C GLU A 84 -3.44 8.95 7.35
N CYS A 85 -4.26 8.88 8.41
CA CYS A 85 -5.53 8.18 8.43
C CYS A 85 -6.68 9.20 8.42
N LYS A 86 -7.36 9.39 7.28
CA LYS A 86 -8.42 10.41 7.18
C LYS A 86 -9.59 9.97 6.33
N LYS A 87 -10.79 10.47 6.66
CA LYS A 87 -12.03 10.30 5.86
C LYS A 87 -12.10 11.12 4.55
N LYS A 88 -11.12 11.98 4.26
CA LYS A 88 -11.10 12.81 3.05
C LYS A 88 -10.97 11.95 1.78
N ASN A 89 -11.14 12.52 0.60
CA ASN A 89 -10.84 11.82 -0.65
C ASN A 89 -9.31 11.73 -0.88
N ARG A 90 -8.88 10.81 -1.76
CA ARG A 90 -7.46 10.55 -2.09
C ARG A 90 -6.68 11.81 -2.46
N LYS A 91 -7.28 12.76 -3.20
CA LYS A 91 -6.60 13.98 -3.68
C LYS A 91 -6.27 14.94 -2.53
N ASP A 92 -7.23 15.18 -1.65
CA ASP A 92 -7.04 16.04 -0.48
C ASP A 92 -6.07 15.38 0.51
N GLY A 93 -6.21 14.07 0.72
CA GLY A 93 -5.30 13.28 1.54
C GLY A 93 -3.85 13.30 1.06
N LYS A 94 -3.62 13.21 -0.26
CA LYS A 94 -2.29 13.30 -0.87
C LYS A 94 -1.60 14.62 -0.55
N THR A 95 -2.31 15.75 -0.68
CA THR A 95 -1.71 17.08 -0.44
C THR A 95 -1.26 17.21 1.01
N GLN A 96 -2.10 16.79 1.95
CA GLN A 96 -1.82 16.83 3.37
C GLN A 96 -0.63 15.90 3.75
N LEU A 97 -0.59 14.69 3.20
CA LEU A 97 0.53 13.77 3.40
C LEU A 97 1.85 14.34 2.87
N GLN A 98 1.84 14.98 1.69
CA GLN A 98 3.04 15.63 1.15
C GLN A 98 3.58 16.71 2.07
N ASP A 99 2.72 17.47 2.74
CA ASP A 99 3.15 18.49 3.70
C ASP A 99 3.90 17.87 4.89
N TYR A 100 3.39 16.78 5.49
CA TYR A 100 4.13 16.10 6.57
C TYR A 100 5.48 15.55 6.14
N LEU A 101 5.55 15.01 4.92
CA LEU A 101 6.81 14.52 4.37
C LEU A 101 7.80 15.66 4.11
N ARG A 102 7.34 16.85 3.70
CA ARG A 102 8.20 18.04 3.59
C ARG A 102 8.77 18.46 4.95
N PHE A 103 8.02 18.30 6.03
CA PHE A 103 8.39 18.77 7.36
C PHE A 103 9.05 17.70 8.26
N SER A 104 9.28 16.50 7.74
CA SER A 104 9.92 15.39 8.45
C SER A 104 11.09 14.80 7.65
N LYS A 105 11.87 13.94 8.32
CA LYS A 105 12.92 13.13 7.71
C LYS A 105 12.39 11.85 7.04
N SER A 106 11.08 11.60 7.16
CA SER A 106 10.43 10.42 6.58
C SER A 106 10.66 10.33 5.08
N GLN A 107 11.07 9.15 4.62
CA GLN A 107 11.32 8.88 3.20
C GLN A 107 10.03 8.44 2.49
N LEU A 108 9.08 7.89 3.25
CA LEU A 108 7.85 7.31 2.74
C LEU A 108 6.64 7.91 3.45
N GLY A 109 5.53 7.99 2.72
CA GLY A 109 4.24 8.35 3.27
C GLY A 109 3.17 7.39 2.80
N VAL A 110 2.19 7.16 3.66
CA VAL A 110 0.98 6.42 3.35
C VAL A 110 -0.21 7.28 3.70
N TRP A 111 -1.18 7.33 2.79
CA TRP A 111 -2.51 7.83 3.11
C TRP A 111 -3.48 6.66 3.06
N PHE A 112 -4.37 6.56 4.06
CA PHE A 112 -5.34 5.49 4.19
C PHE A 112 -6.65 6.00 4.78
N ASN A 113 -7.80 5.58 4.26
CA ASN A 113 -9.11 5.98 4.78
C ASN A 113 -9.99 4.81 5.25
N GLY A 114 -9.42 3.61 5.38
CA GLY A 114 -10.17 2.38 5.67
C GLY A 114 -10.62 1.63 4.41
N GLU A 115 -10.65 2.28 3.25
CA GLU A 115 -11.07 1.68 1.99
C GLU A 115 -10.06 1.81 0.86
N GLU A 116 -9.34 2.92 0.78
CA GLU A 116 -8.34 3.22 -0.25
C GLU A 116 -7.00 3.55 0.41
N ARG A 117 -5.91 3.33 -0.34
CA ARG A 117 -4.57 3.74 0.07
C ARG A 117 -3.76 4.36 -1.07
N LEU A 118 -2.84 5.21 -0.67
CA LEU A 118 -1.86 5.85 -1.53
C LEU A 118 -0.50 5.75 -0.85
N PHE A 119 0.52 5.40 -1.62
CA PHE A 119 1.91 5.35 -1.16
C PHE A 119 2.72 6.42 -1.89
N LEU A 120 3.51 7.18 -1.13
CA LEU A 120 4.39 8.20 -1.66
C LEU A 120 5.82 7.94 -1.25
N LYS A 121 6.74 8.08 -2.21
CA LYS A 121 8.17 8.23 -1.98
C LYS A 121 8.54 9.70 -2.05
N LYS A 122 9.24 10.18 -1.02
CA LYS A 122 9.87 11.50 -1.00
C LYS A 122 11.22 11.42 -1.73
N ILE A 123 11.45 12.36 -2.65
CA ILE A 123 12.70 12.48 -3.39
C ILE A 123 13.26 13.87 -3.14
N GLU A 124 14.44 13.93 -2.54
CA GLU A 124 15.18 15.18 -2.34
C GLU A 124 16.29 15.27 -3.40
N LYS A 125 16.17 16.22 -4.32
CA LYS A 125 17.14 16.44 -5.40
C LYS A 125 17.29 17.92 -5.69
N ASP A 126 18.54 18.39 -5.76
CA ASP A 126 18.89 19.78 -6.10
C ASP A 126 18.13 20.83 -5.25
N GLY A 127 17.98 20.55 -3.94
CA GLY A 127 17.25 21.41 -2.99
C GLY A 127 15.73 21.41 -3.17
N LYS A 128 15.17 20.57 -4.05
CA LYS A 128 13.72 20.40 -4.24
C LYS A 128 13.25 19.10 -3.60
N VAL A 129 12.05 19.17 -3.01
CA VAL A 129 11.33 17.99 -2.52
C VAL A 129 10.26 17.63 -3.56
N LEU A 130 10.42 16.46 -4.17
CA LEU A 130 9.50 15.86 -5.12
C LEU A 130 8.83 14.64 -4.48
N PHE A 131 7.68 14.25 -5.04
CA PHE A 131 6.91 13.11 -4.58
C PHE A 131 6.54 12.23 -5.76
N GLU A 132 6.74 10.93 -5.59
CA GLU A 132 6.41 9.90 -6.56
C GLU A 132 5.40 8.92 -5.93
N GLU A 133 4.36 8.56 -6.67
CA GLU A 133 3.49 7.46 -6.25
C GLU A 133 4.20 6.14 -6.51
N ILE A 134 4.28 5.30 -5.48
CA ILE A 134 4.93 3.99 -5.56
C ILE A 134 3.89 2.88 -5.42
N PRO A 135 4.14 1.67 -5.95
CA PRO A 135 3.17 0.58 -5.92
C PRO A 135 2.88 0.07 -4.50
N ASN A 136 3.86 0.15 -3.59
CA ASN A 136 3.71 -0.27 -2.20
C ASN A 136 4.85 0.29 -1.32
N ILE A 137 4.76 0.12 0.00
CA ILE A 137 5.87 0.33 0.95
C ILE A 137 6.71 -0.96 1.11
N PRO A 138 7.99 -0.86 1.51
CA PRO A 138 8.81 -2.03 1.81
C PRO A 138 8.34 -2.73 3.09
N ARG A 139 8.53 -4.05 3.15
CA ARG A 139 8.44 -4.79 4.41
C ARG A 139 9.60 -4.44 5.33
N TYR A 140 9.45 -4.72 6.61
CA TYR A 140 10.52 -4.55 7.58
C TYR A 140 11.79 -5.30 7.13
N GLY A 141 12.92 -4.59 7.17
CA GLY A 141 14.23 -5.11 6.72
C GLY A 141 14.48 -5.04 5.22
N GLN A 142 13.48 -4.69 4.39
CA GLN A 142 13.69 -4.44 2.96
C GLN A 142 14.11 -2.98 2.70
N ARG A 143 14.91 -2.79 1.65
CA ARG A 143 15.19 -1.44 1.14
C ARG A 143 14.02 -0.95 0.31
N ILE A 144 13.91 0.35 0.10
CA ILE A 144 12.85 0.95 -0.71
C ILE A 144 12.89 0.35 -2.13
N GLU A 145 14.08 0.25 -2.72
CA GLU A 145 14.30 -0.32 -4.06
C GLU A 145 13.97 -1.82 -4.21
N ASP A 146 13.73 -2.53 -3.10
CA ASP A 146 13.36 -3.94 -3.10
C ASP A 146 11.83 -4.14 -3.22
N VAL A 147 11.03 -3.07 -3.12
CA VAL A 147 9.59 -3.13 -3.37
C VAL A 147 9.32 -3.68 -4.77
N GLY A 148 8.49 -4.73 -4.84
CA GLY A 148 8.17 -5.45 -6.06
C GLY A 148 9.22 -6.48 -6.49
N LYS A 149 10.35 -6.65 -5.79
CA LYS A 149 11.37 -7.65 -6.11
C LYS A 149 11.21 -8.92 -5.27
N PHE A 150 10.02 -9.51 -5.30
CA PHE A 150 9.71 -10.75 -4.57
C PHE A 150 10.15 -11.99 -5.33
N LYS A 151 10.80 -12.93 -4.64
CA LYS A 151 10.82 -14.34 -5.05
C LYS A 151 9.51 -15.00 -4.66
N ARG A 152 9.18 -16.14 -5.28
CA ARG A 152 7.95 -16.85 -4.92
C ARG A 152 7.91 -17.23 -3.44
N LEU A 153 9.04 -17.65 -2.88
CA LEU A 153 9.16 -18.00 -1.46
C LEU A 153 8.96 -16.82 -0.50
N ASP A 154 9.04 -15.57 -0.99
CA ASP A 154 8.84 -14.38 -0.18
C ASP A 154 7.35 -14.01 -0.04
N LEU A 155 6.47 -14.61 -0.86
CA LEU A 155 5.03 -14.34 -0.82
C LEU A 155 4.41 -14.87 0.47
N LYS A 156 3.46 -14.11 1.03
CA LYS A 156 2.79 -14.46 2.30
C LYS A 156 1.29 -14.49 2.14
N PRO A 157 0.55 -15.35 2.87
CA PRO A 157 -0.92 -15.26 2.88
C PRO A 157 -1.35 -13.86 3.33
N ALA A 158 -2.35 -13.28 2.69
CA ALA A 158 -2.92 -12.02 3.17
C ALA A 158 -3.69 -12.25 4.46
N THR A 159 -3.40 -11.49 5.52
CA THR A 159 -4.19 -11.54 6.77
C THR A 159 -5.61 -11.02 6.55
N ASN A 160 -5.77 -10.04 5.65
CA ASN A 160 -7.07 -9.46 5.30
C ASN A 160 -7.21 -9.17 3.79
N LEU A 161 -7.42 -10.24 3.02
CA LEU A 161 -7.61 -10.15 1.57
C LEU A 161 -8.86 -9.32 1.19
N LYS A 162 -9.89 -9.29 2.05
CA LYS A 162 -11.11 -8.48 1.84
C LYS A 162 -10.79 -6.98 1.73
N ASN A 163 -9.91 -6.46 2.59
CA ASN A 163 -9.50 -5.06 2.54
C ASN A 163 -8.70 -4.74 1.27
N VAL A 164 -7.83 -5.66 0.84
CA VAL A 164 -7.08 -5.53 -0.42
C VAL A 164 -8.05 -5.44 -1.61
N PHE A 165 -9.04 -6.35 -1.69
CA PHE A 165 -10.07 -6.30 -2.74
C PHE A 165 -10.90 -5.02 -2.72
N LYS A 166 -11.25 -4.53 -1.52
CA LYS A 166 -11.99 -3.28 -1.38
C LYS A 166 -11.20 -2.08 -1.93
N ALA A 167 -9.90 -2.00 -1.62
CA ALA A 167 -9.01 -0.95 -2.12
C ALA A 167 -8.85 -0.98 -3.64
N MET A 168 -8.69 -2.18 -4.19
CA MET A 168 -8.63 -2.39 -5.64
C MET A 168 -9.92 -1.96 -6.33
N ARG A 169 -11.09 -2.39 -5.85
CA ARG A 169 -12.39 -2.00 -6.42
C ARG A 169 -12.59 -0.48 -6.37
N ASN A 170 -12.38 0.14 -5.22
CA ASN A 170 -12.63 1.55 -5.04
C ASN A 170 -11.71 2.41 -5.92
N TYR A 171 -10.44 2.01 -6.06
CA TYR A 171 -9.53 2.66 -6.98
C TYR A 171 -10.03 2.58 -8.43
N LEU A 172 -10.46 1.40 -8.89
CA LEU A 172 -10.98 1.25 -10.26
C LEU A 172 -12.23 2.10 -10.50
N ALA A 173 -13.16 2.12 -9.54
CA ALA A 173 -14.38 2.92 -9.63
C ALA A 173 -14.12 4.43 -9.77
N GLY A 174 -13.01 4.93 -9.20
CA GLY A 174 -12.62 6.34 -9.28
C GLY A 174 -11.79 6.70 -10.52
N ASN A 175 -11.12 5.74 -11.17
CA ASN A 175 -10.10 6.01 -12.19
C ASN A 175 -10.43 5.43 -13.58
N VAL A 176 -11.27 4.41 -13.68
CA VAL A 176 -11.63 3.80 -14.97
C VAL A 176 -12.87 4.47 -15.54
N VAL A 177 -12.69 5.26 -16.60
CA VAL A 177 -13.77 5.99 -17.28
C VAL A 177 -14.64 5.03 -18.10
N GLY A 178 -15.96 5.10 -17.92
CA GLY A 178 -16.93 4.38 -18.75
C GLY A 178 -17.35 2.99 -18.25
N ALA A 179 -16.67 2.44 -17.24
CA ALA A 179 -17.12 1.24 -16.53
C ALA A 179 -17.81 1.66 -15.21
N THR A 180 -19.15 1.61 -15.17
CA THR A 180 -19.93 1.91 -13.95
C THR A 180 -20.54 0.66 -13.32
N ARG A 181 -20.40 -0.49 -13.99
CA ARG A 181 -20.95 -1.78 -13.55
C ARG A 181 -19.89 -2.57 -12.79
N ASP A 182 -20.22 -2.96 -11.57
CA ASP A 182 -19.34 -3.76 -10.71
C ASP A 182 -18.88 -5.07 -11.37
N GLU A 183 -19.71 -5.68 -12.21
CA GLU A 183 -19.37 -6.90 -12.97
C GLU A 183 -18.15 -6.72 -13.88
N VAL A 184 -17.99 -5.54 -14.50
CA VAL A 184 -16.84 -5.25 -15.37
C VAL A 184 -15.57 -5.20 -14.54
N PHE A 185 -15.60 -4.53 -13.39
CA PHE A 185 -14.46 -4.50 -12.48
C PHE A 185 -14.15 -5.88 -11.90
N ALA A 186 -15.18 -6.65 -11.53
CA ALA A 186 -15.02 -8.00 -11.05
C ALA A 186 -14.30 -8.87 -12.09
N GLN A 187 -14.70 -8.80 -13.36
CA GLN A 187 -14.03 -9.55 -14.44
C GLN A 187 -12.55 -9.16 -14.59
N GLN A 188 -12.24 -7.86 -14.55
CA GLN A 188 -10.85 -7.38 -14.64
C GLN A 188 -10.00 -7.88 -13.46
N LEU A 189 -10.55 -7.86 -12.24
CA LEU A 189 -9.87 -8.37 -11.06
C LEU A 189 -9.70 -9.90 -11.12
N ILE A 190 -10.71 -10.64 -11.55
CA ILE A 190 -10.64 -12.09 -11.73
C ILE A 190 -9.53 -12.46 -12.71
N ASN A 191 -9.44 -11.77 -13.86
CA ASN A 191 -8.38 -12.00 -14.84
C ASN A 191 -6.98 -11.79 -14.24
N LEU A 192 -6.81 -10.74 -13.42
CA LEU A 192 -5.54 -10.49 -12.73
C LEU A 192 -5.24 -11.49 -11.61
N ILE A 193 -6.25 -11.99 -10.89
CA ILE A 193 -6.08 -13.08 -9.92
C ILE A 193 -5.59 -14.34 -10.63
N PHE A 194 -6.15 -14.69 -11.79
CA PHE A 194 -5.68 -15.84 -12.55
C PHE A 194 -4.23 -15.67 -13.04
N CYS A 195 -3.84 -14.47 -13.46
CA CYS A 195 -2.42 -14.17 -13.74
C CYS A 195 -1.54 -14.46 -12.53
N LYS A 196 -1.97 -14.00 -11.35
CA LYS A 196 -1.22 -14.20 -10.10
C LYS A 196 -1.12 -15.67 -9.71
N ILE A 197 -2.24 -16.40 -9.70
CA ILE A 197 -2.26 -17.85 -9.41
C ILE A 197 -1.39 -18.62 -10.41
N TYR A 198 -1.47 -18.28 -11.70
CA TYR A 198 -0.62 -18.88 -12.72
C TYR A 198 0.86 -18.66 -12.39
N ASP A 199 1.24 -17.41 -12.16
CA ASP A 199 2.64 -17.04 -11.91
C ASP A 199 3.20 -17.73 -10.66
N GLU A 200 2.42 -17.76 -9.57
CA GLU A 200 2.80 -18.48 -8.35
C GLU A 200 2.93 -19.99 -8.57
N LYS A 201 2.03 -20.60 -9.34
CA LYS A 201 2.07 -22.05 -9.60
C LYS A 201 3.29 -22.47 -10.42
N PHE A 202 3.72 -21.64 -11.37
CA PHE A 202 4.74 -21.99 -12.36
C PHE A 202 6.12 -21.36 -12.11
N THR A 203 6.27 -20.52 -11.10
CA THR A 203 7.57 -19.95 -10.68
C THR A 203 8.23 -20.82 -9.61
N LYS A 204 9.54 -21.07 -9.72
CA LYS A 204 10.26 -21.82 -8.67
C LYS A 204 10.34 -21.02 -7.37
N PRO A 205 10.47 -21.66 -6.19
CA PRO A 205 10.52 -20.95 -4.91
C PRO A 205 11.52 -19.78 -4.89
N ASP A 206 12.72 -20.00 -5.42
CA ASP A 206 13.86 -19.08 -5.39
C ASP A 206 13.93 -18.12 -6.58
N GLU A 207 13.01 -18.25 -7.53
CA GLU A 207 12.88 -17.39 -8.71
C GLU A 207 11.93 -16.22 -8.44
N MET A 208 12.17 -15.14 -9.15
CA MET A 208 11.43 -13.89 -9.08
C MET A 208 10.08 -14.02 -9.78
N VAL A 209 9.02 -13.57 -9.14
CA VAL A 209 7.67 -13.61 -9.71
C VAL A 209 7.51 -12.57 -10.82
N THR A 210 6.70 -12.90 -11.83
CA THR A 210 6.37 -12.02 -12.96
C THR A 210 5.27 -11.03 -12.60
N PHE A 211 4.32 -11.44 -11.76
CA PHE A 211 3.21 -10.63 -11.26
C PHE A 211 3.71 -9.67 -10.18
N ARG A 212 4.22 -8.51 -10.61
CA ARG A 212 4.82 -7.50 -9.73
C ARG A 212 4.87 -6.12 -10.35
N ALA A 213 5.09 -5.12 -9.51
CA ALA A 213 5.36 -3.72 -9.86
C ALA A 213 6.44 -3.17 -8.93
N GLY A 214 7.61 -2.86 -9.49
CA GLY A 214 8.73 -2.24 -8.80
C GLY A 214 8.70 -0.72 -8.82
N ILE A 215 9.41 -0.08 -7.89
CA ILE A 215 9.48 1.40 -7.81
C ILE A 215 10.21 2.02 -9.01
N GLU A 216 11.13 1.29 -9.63
CA GLU A 216 11.93 1.78 -10.77
C GLU A 216 11.35 1.32 -12.13
N GLU A 217 10.19 0.66 -12.13
CA GLU A 217 9.54 0.15 -13.33
C GLU A 217 8.47 1.11 -13.83
N GLY A 218 8.49 1.42 -15.12
CA GLY A 218 7.46 2.25 -15.73
C GLY A 218 6.12 1.52 -15.81
N PRO A 219 4.96 2.18 -15.63
CA PRO A 219 3.65 1.53 -15.71
C PRO A 219 3.40 0.75 -17.01
N LYS A 220 3.96 1.23 -18.14
CA LYS A 220 3.85 0.54 -19.44
C LYS A 220 4.61 -0.80 -19.47
N GLU A 221 5.75 -0.87 -18.79
CA GLU A 221 6.53 -2.10 -18.66
C GLU A 221 5.77 -3.13 -17.83
N VAL A 222 5.23 -2.70 -16.68
CA VAL A 222 4.38 -3.53 -15.83
C VAL A 222 3.17 -4.05 -16.64
N LYS A 223 2.47 -3.18 -17.36
CA LYS A 223 1.35 -3.57 -18.22
C LYS A 223 1.75 -4.61 -19.27
N SER A 224 2.84 -4.40 -20.00
CA SER A 224 3.30 -5.37 -21.02
C SER A 224 3.55 -6.75 -20.40
N ARG A 225 4.27 -6.79 -19.28
CA ARG A 225 4.59 -8.03 -18.57
C ARG A 225 3.34 -8.78 -18.09
N ILE A 226 2.35 -8.07 -17.56
CA ILE A 226 1.10 -8.69 -17.08
C ILE A 226 0.23 -9.17 -18.25
N LEU A 227 0.20 -8.47 -19.37
CA LEU A 227 -0.53 -8.93 -20.55
C LEU A 227 0.12 -10.19 -21.18
N GLU A 228 1.45 -10.26 -21.18
CA GLU A 228 2.17 -11.48 -21.59
C GLU A 228 1.84 -12.67 -20.66
N LEU A 229 1.78 -12.42 -19.35
CA LEU A 229 1.36 -13.42 -18.37
C LEU A 229 -0.09 -13.85 -18.60
N PHE A 230 -1.01 -12.91 -18.85
CA PHE A 230 -2.41 -13.22 -19.14
C PHE A 230 -2.57 -14.06 -20.40
N ASN A 231 -1.78 -13.80 -21.45
CA ASN A 231 -1.77 -14.64 -22.64
C ASN A 231 -1.34 -16.10 -22.36
N LYS A 232 -0.46 -16.32 -21.37
CA LYS A 232 -0.13 -17.68 -20.91
C LYS A 232 -1.32 -18.30 -20.17
N VAL A 233 -2.01 -17.53 -19.33
CA VAL A 233 -3.21 -18.00 -18.63
C VAL A 233 -4.28 -18.45 -19.63
N LYS A 234 -4.63 -17.62 -20.62
CA LYS A 234 -5.64 -17.96 -21.65
C LYS A 234 -5.33 -19.27 -22.39
N LYS A 235 -4.05 -19.56 -22.62
CA LYS A 235 -3.62 -20.80 -23.28
C LYS A 235 -3.75 -22.05 -22.39
N ASN A 236 -3.58 -21.90 -21.08
CA ASN A 236 -3.50 -23.01 -20.13
C ASN A 236 -4.80 -23.24 -19.33
N TYR A 237 -5.69 -22.25 -19.29
CA TYR A 237 -6.96 -22.26 -18.56
C TYR A 237 -8.12 -21.86 -19.48
N ASN A 238 -8.18 -22.46 -20.68
CA ASN A 238 -9.18 -22.15 -21.70
C ASN A 238 -10.59 -22.71 -21.39
N ASP A 239 -10.69 -23.50 -20.33
CA ASP A 239 -11.93 -24.01 -19.74
C ASP A 239 -12.59 -22.99 -18.80
N VAL A 240 -11.83 -21.99 -18.33
CA VAL A 240 -12.30 -20.96 -17.40
C VAL A 240 -12.22 -19.55 -17.97
N ILE A 241 -11.24 -19.27 -18.83
CA ILE A 241 -11.03 -17.96 -19.47
C ILE A 241 -11.22 -18.09 -20.98
N ASP A 242 -12.07 -17.23 -21.55
CA ASP A 242 -12.31 -17.22 -22.98
C ASP A 242 -11.08 -16.64 -23.72
N SER A 243 -10.82 -17.16 -24.92
CA SER A 243 -9.79 -16.61 -25.80
C SER A 243 -9.96 -15.11 -26.09
N SER A 244 -11.22 -14.64 -26.12
CA SER A 244 -11.65 -13.26 -26.31
C SER A 244 -11.60 -12.40 -25.05
N ASP A 245 -11.32 -12.98 -23.87
CA ASP A 245 -11.16 -12.19 -22.65
C ASP A 245 -9.92 -11.29 -22.76
N GLU A 246 -10.09 -10.08 -22.23
CA GLU A 246 -9.09 -9.01 -22.28
C GLU A 246 -8.98 -8.28 -20.93
N ILE A 247 -7.76 -7.81 -20.64
CA ILE A 247 -7.52 -6.88 -19.53
C ILE A 247 -7.54 -5.46 -20.10
N ASN A 248 -8.66 -4.77 -19.87
CA ASN A 248 -8.99 -3.43 -20.35
C ASN A 248 -8.76 -2.37 -19.28
N LEU A 249 -7.56 -2.40 -18.67
CA LEU A 249 -7.10 -1.40 -17.71
C LEU A 249 -6.01 -0.54 -18.34
N ASP A 250 -6.01 0.76 -18.05
CA ASP A 250 -4.86 1.63 -18.36
C ASP A 250 -3.62 1.19 -17.56
N GLU A 251 -2.44 1.63 -17.98
CA GLU A 251 -1.18 1.24 -17.35
C GLU A 251 -1.08 1.61 -15.86
N TYR A 252 -1.69 2.72 -15.43
CA TYR A 252 -1.63 3.15 -14.03
C TYR A 252 -2.57 2.32 -13.17
N SER A 253 -3.80 2.10 -13.63
CA SER A 253 -4.76 1.25 -12.93
C SER A 253 -4.23 -0.18 -12.79
N LEU A 254 -3.70 -0.77 -13.87
CA LEU A 254 -3.12 -2.11 -13.79
C LEU A 254 -1.95 -2.16 -12.81
N THR A 255 -1.03 -1.19 -12.86
CA THR A 255 0.13 -1.14 -11.96
C THR A 255 -0.27 -1.02 -10.50
N TYR A 256 -1.29 -0.21 -10.20
CA TYR A 256 -1.84 -0.09 -8.84
C TYR A 256 -2.36 -1.43 -8.32
N ILE A 257 -3.20 -2.11 -9.11
CA ILE A 257 -3.78 -3.41 -8.73
C ILE A 257 -2.70 -4.48 -8.51
N VAL A 258 -1.68 -4.49 -9.36
CA VAL A 258 -0.53 -5.39 -9.20
C VAL A 258 0.24 -5.07 -7.91
N GLY A 259 0.48 -3.79 -7.62
CA GLY A 259 1.15 -3.33 -6.39
C GLY A 259 0.42 -3.70 -5.10
N GLU A 260 -0.91 -3.72 -5.14
CA GLU A 260 -1.77 -4.13 -4.02
C GLU A 260 -1.68 -5.64 -3.74
N LEU A 261 -1.46 -6.47 -4.75
CA LEU A 261 -1.48 -7.93 -4.64
C LEU A 261 -0.09 -8.58 -4.59
N GLN A 262 0.96 -7.91 -5.10
CA GLN A 262 2.25 -8.54 -5.41
C GLN A 262 2.95 -9.24 -4.23
N GLN A 263 2.71 -8.80 -3.00
CA GLN A 263 3.38 -9.35 -1.82
C GLN A 263 2.67 -10.59 -1.24
N TYR A 264 1.44 -10.82 -1.66
CA TYR A 264 0.60 -11.88 -1.11
C TYR A 264 0.75 -13.18 -1.90
N SER A 265 0.48 -14.32 -1.29
CA SER A 265 0.21 -15.58 -1.98
C SER A 265 -1.30 -15.82 -2.00
N ILE A 266 -1.83 -16.24 -3.14
CA ILE A 266 -3.28 -16.46 -3.38
C ILE A 266 -3.55 -17.89 -3.80
#